data_AF-A0A7S2KDH2-F1
#
_entry.id   AF-A0A7S2KDH2-F1
#
_cell.length_a   1.000
_cell.length_b   1.000
_cell.length_c   1.000
_cell.angle_alpha   90.00
_cell.angle_beta   90.00
_cell.angle_gamma   90.00
#
_symmetry.space_group_name_H-M   'P 1'
#
loop_
_entity.id
_entity.type
_entity.pdbx_description
1 polymer ?
#
loop_
_entity_poly.entity_id
_entity_poly.type
_entity_poly.pdbx_seq_one_letter_code
_entity_poly.pdbx_strand_id
1 'polypeptide(L)'
;RESGLPGLYRGVPALFCRGGLISGGQLSGYDFSKRFLLAQGVAEGPVVHVLASSVSAVTAVVASAPADVVLNRYHAAPRLGKEYSGLAAVAAELVRDEGVLAFYKGVMPNIAKFLPLFLCSMPLFEQLRRLVGLGYLS
;
A
#
# COMPACT_ATOMS: atom_id res chain seq x y z
N ARG A 1 0.44 28.13 -21.89
CA ARG A 1 -0.90 27.55 -22.13
C ARG A 1 -0.81 26.08 -21.80
N GLU A 2 -0.91 25.83 -20.52
CA GLU A 2 -0.59 24.56 -19.87
C GLU A 2 -1.83 23.66 -19.99
N SER A 3 -1.60 22.42 -20.41
CA SER A 3 -2.55 21.29 -20.48
C SER A 3 -4.01 21.63 -20.09
N GLY A 4 -4.87 21.84 -21.10
CA GLY A 4 -6.30 22.08 -20.87
C GLY A 4 -7.03 20.89 -20.21
N LEU A 5 -8.36 20.92 -20.20
CA LEU A 5 -9.24 19.85 -19.70
C LEU A 5 -8.78 18.39 -19.96
N PRO A 6 -8.22 18.01 -21.14
CA PRO A 6 -7.71 16.65 -21.36
C PRO A 6 -6.46 16.28 -20.55
N GLY A 7 -5.69 17.26 -20.06
CA GLY A 7 -4.56 17.02 -19.16
C GLY A 7 -4.97 16.53 -17.77
N LEU A 8 -6.17 16.91 -17.30
CA LEU A 8 -6.70 16.49 -16.00
C LEU A 8 -6.99 14.97 -15.94
N TYR A 9 -7.33 14.37 -17.09
CA TYR A 9 -7.67 12.95 -17.18
C TYR A 9 -6.47 12.02 -17.40
N ARG A 10 -5.26 12.54 -17.67
CA ARG A 10 -4.06 11.72 -17.94
C ARG A 10 -3.61 10.85 -16.76
N GLY A 11 -4.08 11.10 -15.53
CA GLY A 11 -3.76 10.31 -14.33
C GLY A 11 -4.86 9.35 -13.87
N VAL A 12 -6.08 9.50 -14.37
CA VAL A 12 -7.25 8.72 -13.95
C VAL A 12 -7.06 7.19 -14.07
N PRO A 13 -6.58 6.64 -15.18
CA PRO A 13 -6.39 5.18 -15.28
C PRO A 13 -5.33 4.65 -14.30
N ALA A 14 -4.29 5.45 -13.98
CA ALA A 14 -3.32 5.07 -12.98
C ALA A 14 -3.92 5.01 -11.58
N LEU A 15 -4.79 5.96 -11.25
CA LEU A 15 -5.52 5.96 -9.97
C LEU A 15 -6.44 4.75 -9.84
N PHE A 16 -7.15 4.36 -10.91
CA PHE A 16 -7.97 3.15 -10.90
C PHE A 16 -7.13 1.89 -10.72
N CYS A 17 -6.02 1.74 -11.45
CA CYS A 17 -5.11 0.61 -11.27
C CYS A 17 -4.54 0.55 -9.85
N ARG A 18 -4.13 1.70 -9.30
CA ARG A 18 -3.66 1.80 -7.91
C ARG A 18 -4.76 1.39 -6.93
N GLY A 19 -5.98 1.88 -7.11
CA GLY A 19 -7.12 1.53 -6.27
C GLY A 19 -7.41 0.03 -6.30
N GLY A 20 -7.40 -0.59 -7.49
CA GLY A 20 -7.57 -2.03 -7.64
C GLY A 20 -6.48 -2.85 -6.94
N LEU A 21 -5.21 -2.42 -7.06
CA LEU A 21 -4.08 -3.08 -6.40
C LEU A 21 -4.13 -2.96 -4.88
N ILE A 22 -4.51 -1.80 -4.34
CA ILE A 22 -4.68 -1.60 -2.90
C ILE A 22 -5.79 -2.51 -2.37
N SER A 23 -6.98 -2.48 -3.00
CA SER A 23 -8.11 -3.29 -2.56
C SER A 23 -7.81 -4.79 -2.63
N GLY A 24 -7.18 -5.24 -3.73
CA GLY A 24 -6.76 -6.63 -3.89
C GLY A 24 -5.71 -7.05 -2.87
N GLY A 25 -4.71 -6.20 -2.62
CA GLY A 25 -3.67 -6.45 -1.63
C GLY A 25 -4.19 -6.46 -0.19
N GLN A 26 -5.13 -5.58 0.15
CA GLN A 26 -5.80 -5.57 1.44
C GLN A 26 -6.63 -6.83 1.65
N LEU A 27 -7.43 -7.24 0.66
CA LEU A 27 -8.27 -8.43 0.78
C LEU A 27 -7.41 -9.68 0.95
N SER A 28 -6.41 -9.84 0.08
CA SER A 28 -5.48 -10.98 0.11
C SER A 28 -4.69 -11.05 1.42
N GLY A 29 -4.14 -9.93 1.88
CA GLY A 29 -3.37 -9.89 3.12
C GLY A 29 -4.23 -10.12 4.37
N TYR A 30 -5.49 -9.66 4.34
CA TYR A 30 -6.44 -9.91 5.42
C TYR A 30 -6.86 -11.38 5.47
N ASP A 31 -7.25 -11.96 4.33
CA ASP A 31 -7.64 -13.37 4.23
C ASP A 31 -6.49 -14.31 4.59
N PHE A 32 -5.27 -14.02 4.12
CA PHE A 32 -4.08 -14.80 4.44
C PHE A 32 -3.77 -14.76 5.94
N SER A 33 -3.78 -13.56 6.54
CA SER A 33 -3.51 -13.41 7.97
C SER A 33 -4.60 -14.02 8.83
N LYS A 34 -5.87 -13.79 8.49
CA LYS A 34 -6.99 -14.35 9.23
C LYS A 34 -6.95 -15.89 9.19
N ARG A 35 -6.72 -16.49 8.03
CA ARG A 35 -6.56 -17.95 7.90
C ARG A 35 -5.35 -18.48 8.66
N PHE A 36 -4.23 -17.77 8.63
CA PHE A 36 -3.03 -18.16 9.37
C PHE A 36 -3.25 -18.12 10.89
N LEU A 37 -3.85 -17.06 11.42
CA LEU A 37 -4.12 -16.92 12.86
C LEU A 37 -5.18 -17.92 13.35
N LEU A 38 -6.22 -18.20 12.55
CA LEU A 38 -7.21 -19.22 12.87
C LEU A 38 -6.61 -20.63 12.82
N ALA A 39 -5.70 -20.92 11.88
CA ALA A 39 -5.01 -22.20 11.81
C ALA A 39 -4.07 -22.45 13.01
N GLN A 40 -3.61 -21.40 13.68
CA GLN A 40 -2.84 -21.47 14.92
C GLN A 40 -3.72 -21.64 16.17
N GLY A 41 -5.04 -21.76 16.03
CA GLY A 41 -5.97 -21.98 17.14
C GLY A 41 -6.26 -20.72 17.96
N VAL A 42 -5.96 -19.52 17.43
CA VAL A 42 -6.28 -18.26 18.12
C VAL A 42 -7.78 -17.98 18.00
N ALA A 43 -8.47 -17.83 19.13
CA ALA A 43 -9.89 -17.50 19.17
C ALA A 43 -10.17 -16.15 18.46
N GLU A 44 -11.29 -16.06 17.73
CA GLU A 44 -11.69 -14.80 17.10
C GLU A 44 -11.89 -13.73 18.17
N GLY A 45 -11.06 -12.70 18.10
CA GLY A 45 -11.07 -11.59 19.04
C GLY A 45 -10.53 -10.33 18.39
N PRO A 46 -10.68 -9.17 19.06
CA PRO A 46 -10.30 -7.89 18.48
C PRO A 46 -8.79 -7.78 18.24
N VAL A 47 -7.96 -8.54 18.97
CA VAL A 47 -6.51 -8.64 18.74
C VAL A 47 -6.19 -9.30 17.38
N VAL A 48 -6.88 -10.38 17.03
CA VAL A 48 -6.70 -11.07 15.74
C VAL A 48 -7.07 -10.14 14.59
N HIS A 49 -8.16 -9.39 14.72
CA HIS A 49 -8.58 -8.43 13.70
C HIS A 49 -7.63 -7.25 13.55
N VAL A 50 -7.03 -6.75 14.63
CA VAL A 50 -6.02 -5.69 14.56
C VAL A 50 -4.77 -6.20 13.87
N LEU A 51 -4.24 -7.36 14.28
CA LEU A 51 -3.05 -7.95 13.66
C LEU A 51 -3.27 -8.29 12.18
N ALA A 52 -4.41 -8.92 11.85
CA ALA A 52 -4.76 -9.22 10.47
C ALA A 52 -4.93 -7.96 9.61
N SER A 53 -5.53 -6.90 10.17
CA SER A 53 -5.64 -5.58 9.51
C SER A 53 -4.28 -4.91 9.31
N SER A 54 -3.34 -5.09 10.24
CA SER A 54 -1.99 -4.55 10.11
C SER A 54 -1.21 -5.24 8.98
N VAL A 55 -1.26 -6.57 8.93
CA VAL A 55 -0.59 -7.33 7.88
C VAL A 55 -1.25 -7.08 6.51
N SER A 56 -2.57 -6.92 6.46
CA SER A 56 -3.28 -6.56 5.23
C SER A 56 -2.84 -5.19 4.68
N ALA A 57 -2.65 -4.20 5.55
CA ALA A 57 -2.15 -2.89 5.16
C ALA A 57 -0.71 -2.96 4.61
N VAL A 58 0.18 -3.75 5.21
CA VAL A 58 1.53 -3.96 4.67
C VAL A 58 1.47 -4.63 3.29
N THR A 59 0.65 -5.66 3.15
CA THR A 59 0.48 -6.39 1.88
C THR A 59 -0.06 -5.48 0.78
N ALA A 60 -1.01 -4.62 1.11
CA ALA A 60 -1.55 -3.61 0.19
C ALA A 60 -0.50 -2.61 -0.28
N VAL A 61 0.37 -2.14 0.62
CA VAL A 61 1.48 -1.23 0.28
C VAL A 61 2.48 -1.91 -0.66
N VAL A 62 2.80 -3.18 -0.42
CA VAL A 62 3.69 -3.95 -1.30
C VAL A 62 3.04 -4.20 -2.66
N ALA A 63 1.73 -4.45 -2.71
CA ALA A 63 0.98 -4.65 -3.94
C ALA A 63 0.82 -3.35 -4.76
N SER A 64 0.67 -2.19 -4.10
CA SER A 64 0.52 -0.89 -4.78
C SER A 64 1.85 -0.25 -5.18
N ALA A 65 2.95 -0.64 -4.52
CA ALA A 65 4.29 -0.12 -4.75
C ALA A 65 4.73 0.00 -6.22
N PRO A 66 4.65 -1.04 -7.07
CA PRO A 66 5.07 -0.94 -8.45
C PRO A 66 4.26 0.11 -9.24
N ALA A 67 2.95 0.19 -8.98
CA ALA A 67 2.09 1.18 -9.62
C ALA A 67 2.40 2.60 -9.13
N ASP A 68 2.72 2.76 -7.84
CA ASP A 68 3.12 4.04 -7.26
C ASP A 68 4.43 4.55 -7.87
N VAL A 69 5.42 3.69 -8.10
CA VAL A 69 6.70 4.07 -8.73
C VAL A 69 6.50 4.52 -10.18
N VAL A 70 5.74 3.77 -10.97
CA VAL A 70 5.43 4.11 -12.37
C VAL A 70 4.67 5.43 -12.45
N LEU A 71 3.67 5.63 -11.59
CA LEU A 71 2.89 6.86 -11.55
C LEU A 71 3.74 8.07 -11.13
N ASN A 72 4.58 7.91 -10.11
CA ASN A 72 5.45 8.98 -9.64
C ASN A 72 6.46 9.39 -10.73
N ARG A 73 7.02 8.43 -11.48
CA ARG A 73 7.86 8.74 -12.65
C ARG A 73 7.11 9.43 -13.77
N TYR A 74 5.90 8.97 -14.08
CA TYR A 74 5.06 9.60 -15.09
C TYR A 74 4.74 11.07 -14.74
N HIS A 75 4.43 11.36 -13.47
CA HIS A 75 4.20 12.73 -13.00
C HIS A 75 5.47 13.57 -12.87
N ALA A 76 6.63 12.96 -12.64
CA ALA A 76 7.91 13.67 -12.59
C ALA A 76 8.47 13.99 -13.99
N ALA A 77 8.08 13.23 -15.02
CA ALA A 77 8.60 13.36 -16.38
C ALA A 77 8.52 14.78 -16.98
N PRO A 78 7.39 15.51 -16.87
CA PRO A 78 7.28 16.86 -17.42
C PRO A 78 8.27 17.84 -16.78
N ARG A 79 8.63 17.62 -15.50
CA ARG A 79 9.62 18.45 -14.79
C ARG A 79 11.06 18.21 -15.27
N LEU A 80 11.31 17.05 -15.88
CA LEU A 80 12.60 16.64 -16.44
C LEU A 80 12.69 16.90 -17.95
N GLY A 81 11.68 17.54 -18.56
CA GLY A 81 11.60 17.73 -20.00
C GLY A 81 11.36 16.45 -20.79
N LYS A 82 10.94 15.35 -20.14
CA LYS A 82 10.55 14.10 -20.78
C LYS A 82 9.03 14.01 -20.88
N GLU A 83 8.51 13.72 -22.07
CA GLU A 83 7.10 13.35 -22.27
C GLU A 83 6.98 11.86 -22.55
N TYR A 84 6.13 11.19 -21.79
CA TYR A 84 5.77 9.79 -22.04
C TYR A 84 4.41 9.71 -22.72
N SER A 85 4.29 8.83 -23.71
CA SER A 85 3.01 8.55 -24.38
C SER A 85 1.98 7.87 -23.47
N GLY A 86 2.43 7.23 -22.38
CA GLY A 86 1.58 6.64 -21.36
C GLY A 86 2.36 5.86 -20.30
N LEU A 87 1.64 5.30 -19.33
CA LEU A 87 2.22 4.57 -18.18
C LEU A 87 3.02 3.32 -18.58
N ALA A 88 2.60 2.64 -19.65
CA ALA A 88 3.29 1.45 -20.15
C ALA A 88 4.68 1.79 -20.73
N ALA A 89 4.83 2.96 -21.37
CA ALA A 89 6.12 3.44 -21.84
C ALA A 89 7.07 3.73 -20.67
N VAL A 90 6.55 4.32 -19.59
CA VAL A 90 7.32 4.55 -18.35
C VAL A 90 7.77 3.24 -17.73
N ALA A 91 6.87 2.25 -17.63
CA ALA A 91 7.20 0.95 -17.06
C ALA A 91 8.26 0.22 -17.91
N ALA A 92 8.16 0.26 -19.24
CA ALA A 92 9.14 -0.34 -20.14
C ALA A 92 10.52 0.34 -20.03
N GLU A 93 10.58 1.67 -19.97
CA GLU A 93 11.82 2.42 -19.77
C GLU A 93 12.43 2.12 -18.39
N LEU A 94 11.60 2.05 -17.34
CA LEU A 94 12.03 1.69 -16.00
C LEU A 94 12.71 0.31 -15.95
N VAL A 95 12.14 -0.69 -16.63
CA VAL A 95 12.74 -2.03 -16.73
C VAL A 95 14.05 -1.99 -17.53
N ARG A 96 14.11 -1.22 -18.62
CA ARG A 96 15.30 -1.17 -19.49
C ARG A 96 16.48 -0.45 -18.83
N ASP A 97 16.22 0.65 -18.13
CA ASP A 97 17.27 1.51 -17.57
C ASP A 97 17.74 1.03 -16.20
N GLU A 98 16.82 0.57 -15.33
CA GLU A 98 17.12 0.25 -13.93
C GLU A 98 16.79 -1.19 -13.52
N GLY A 99 16.13 -1.94 -14.39
CA GLY A 99 15.74 -3.33 -14.12
C GLY A 99 14.47 -3.47 -13.27
N VAL A 100 14.07 -4.72 -13.05
CA VAL A 100 12.82 -5.08 -12.35
C VAL A 100 12.83 -4.72 -10.87
N LEU A 101 14.01 -4.63 -10.26
CA LEU A 101 14.15 -4.22 -8.86
C LEU A 101 13.85 -2.73 -8.64
N ALA A 102 13.86 -1.92 -9.70
CA ALA A 102 13.56 -0.50 -9.62
C ALA A 102 12.10 -0.21 -9.25
N PHE A 103 11.18 -1.13 -9.51
CA PHE A 103 9.78 -1.03 -9.06
C PHE A 103 9.63 -1.09 -7.53
N TYR A 104 10.62 -1.69 -6.85
CA TYR A 104 10.63 -1.81 -5.40
C TYR A 104 11.60 -0.80 -4.73
N LYS A 105 12.38 -0.04 -5.52
CA LYS A 105 13.19 1.09 -5.01
C LYS A 105 12.24 2.16 -4.47
N GLY A 106 12.12 2.22 -3.15
CA GLY A 106 11.20 3.13 -2.45
C GLY A 106 10.18 2.42 -1.57
N VAL A 107 10.04 1.10 -1.70
CA VAL A 107 9.16 0.31 -0.82
C VAL A 107 9.67 0.28 0.60
N MET A 108 10.98 0.13 0.79
CA MET A 108 11.60 0.17 2.12
C MET A 108 11.31 1.47 2.89
N PRO A 109 11.52 2.68 2.35
CA PRO A 109 11.15 3.90 3.05
C PRO A 109 9.62 4.05 3.24
N ASN A 110 8.79 3.47 2.37
CA ASN A 110 7.35 3.47 2.55
C ASN A 110 6.93 2.57 3.73
N ILE A 111 7.47 1.34 3.78
CA ILE A 111 7.30 0.42 4.91
C ILE A 111 7.84 1.05 6.20
N ALA A 112 9.01 1.69 6.15
CA ALA A 112 9.60 2.36 7.30
C ALA A 112 8.74 3.52 7.83
N LYS A 113 7.96 4.19 6.97
CA LYS A 113 6.96 5.18 7.41
C LYS A 113 5.76 4.55 8.12
N PHE A 114 5.34 3.36 7.69
CA PHE A 114 4.24 2.65 8.33
C PHE A 114 4.64 1.96 9.63
N LEU A 115 5.91 1.57 9.77
CA LEU A 115 6.42 0.91 10.96
C LEU A 115 6.11 1.66 12.29
N PRO A 116 6.37 2.97 12.44
CA PRO A 116 6.02 3.69 13.66
C PRO A 116 4.50 3.80 13.88
N LEU A 117 3.71 3.92 12.81
CA LEU A 117 2.25 3.87 12.90
C LEU A 117 1.76 2.53 13.49
N PHE A 118 2.33 1.41 13.04
CA PHE A 118 2.05 0.09 13.61
C PHE A 118 2.51 -0.04 15.07
N LEU A 119 3.72 0.43 15.38
CA LEU A 119 4.28 0.37 16.73
C LEU A 119 3.51 1.24 17.73
N CYS A 120 2.91 2.35 17.30
CA CYS A 120 2.08 3.20 18.17
C CYS A 120 0.64 2.70 18.31
N SER A 121 0.08 2.10 17.26
CA SER A 121 -1.32 1.65 17.27
C SER A 121 -1.54 0.42 18.17
N MET A 122 -0.56 -0.47 18.30
CA MET A 122 -0.66 -1.62 19.21
C MET A 122 -0.76 -1.23 20.69
N PRO A 123 0.14 -0.41 21.26
CA PRO A 123 0.02 0.11 22.62
C PRO A 123 -1.25 0.94 22.81
N LEU A 124 -1.60 1.79 21.83
CA LEU A 124 -2.82 2.62 21.92
C LEU A 124 -4.08 1.76 22.00
N PHE A 125 -4.14 0.68 21.22
CA PHE A 125 -5.22 -0.30 21.29
C PHE A 125 -5.26 -1.00 22.66
N GLU A 126 -4.11 -1.36 23.21
CA GLU A 126 -4.02 -1.98 24.54
C GLU A 126 -4.48 -1.03 25.65
N GLN A 127 -4.09 0.25 25.58
CA GLN A 127 -4.56 1.30 26.48
C GLN A 127 -6.07 1.55 26.33
N LEU A 128 -6.57 1.62 25.09
CA LEU A 128 -8.00 1.79 24.82
C LEU A 128 -8.82 0.61 25.37
N ARG A 129 -8.34 -0.62 25.20
CA ARG A 129 -8.99 -1.82 25.75
C ARG A 129 -9.05 -1.80 27.27
N ARG A 130 -7.98 -1.35 27.93
CA ARG A 130 -7.96 -1.16 29.40
C ARG A 130 -8.95 -0.08 29.84
N LEU A 131 -9.03 1.02 29.10
CA LEU A 131 -9.86 2.19 29.44
C LEU A 131 -11.36 1.94 29.23
N VAL A 132 -11.73 1.13 28.23
CA VAL A 132 -13.12 0.73 27.94
C VAL A 132 -13.61 -0.39 28.89
N GLY A 133 -12.77 -0.88 29.81
CA GLY A 133 -13.18 -1.89 30.81
C GLY A 133 -13.30 -3.32 30.27
N LEU A 134 -12.90 -3.57 29.02
CA LEU A 134 -12.89 -4.90 28.38
C LEU A 134 -11.70 -5.77 28.80
N GLY A 135 -11.03 -5.44 29.91
CA GLY A 135 -9.99 -6.25 30.54
C GLY A 135 -10.51 -7.43 31.36
N TYR A 136 -11.83 -7.57 31.51
CA TYR A 136 -12.46 -8.56 32.40
C TYR A 136 -12.85 -9.89 31.72
N LEU A 137 -12.73 -10.00 30.40
CA LEU A 137 -13.02 -11.24 29.66
C LEU A 137 -11.72 -11.79 29.06
N SER A 138 -10.96 -12.46 29.93
CA SER A 138 -9.89 -13.41 29.59
C SER A 138 -10.36 -14.82 29.94
#